data_AF-A0A849DQD2-F1
#
_entry.id   AF-A0A849DQD2-F1
#
_cell.length_a   1.000
_cell.length_b   1.000
_cell.length_c   1.000
_cell.angle_alpha   90.00
_cell.angle_beta   90.00
_cell.angle_gamma   90.00
#
_symmetry.space_group_name_H-M   'P 1'
#
loop_
_entity.id
_entity.type
_entity.pdbx_description
1 polymer ?
#
loop_
_entity_poly.entity_id
_entity_poly.type
_entity_poly.pdbx_seq_one_letter_code
_entity_poly.pdbx_strand_id
1 'polypeptide(L)'
;MSLDAAYWDLIWQGQKIHEFRRRFLTGPATWYVYLTAPESRLAGVIDLDPPIIDTPQRIAAIAEAVRAGNGTSVYTYLADLSQGYAMPIRQIREYPAIGINDLRRTLGTFHPPQGYTLLGRHPDLAAICRHLTEGPPLRSLAITHPAPAPTITQ
;
A
#
# COMPACT_ATOMS: atom_id res chain seq x y z
N MET A 1 1.83 -6.88 -2.63
CA MET A 1 0.54 -6.79 -1.91
C MET A 1 -0.61 -6.97 -2.90
N SER A 2 -1.83 -7.16 -2.43
CA SER A 2 -3.04 -7.05 -3.27
C SER A 2 -3.85 -5.83 -2.87
N LEU A 3 -4.31 -5.05 -3.85
CA LEU A 3 -5.09 -3.83 -3.65
C LEU A 3 -6.31 -3.81 -4.57
N ASP A 4 -7.44 -3.36 -4.04
CA ASP A 4 -8.63 -3.09 -4.87
C ASP A 4 -8.40 -1.84 -5.75
N ALA A 5 -8.86 -1.89 -7.00
CA ALA A 5 -8.67 -0.81 -7.96
C ALA A 5 -9.27 0.54 -7.48
N ALA A 6 -10.36 0.52 -6.71
CA ALA A 6 -10.92 1.73 -6.14
C ALA A 6 -9.96 2.42 -5.16
N TYR A 7 -9.18 1.65 -4.37
CA TYR A 7 -8.15 2.24 -3.51
C TYR A 7 -6.93 2.73 -4.29
N TRP A 8 -6.59 2.08 -5.40
CA TRP A 8 -5.55 2.56 -6.31
C TRP A 8 -5.91 3.94 -6.87
N ASP A 9 -7.16 4.12 -7.30
CA ASP A 9 -7.66 5.40 -7.82
C ASP A 9 -7.69 6.49 -6.74
N LEU A 10 -8.07 6.15 -5.50
CA LEU A 10 -8.01 7.08 -4.38
C LEU A 10 -6.58 7.56 -4.10
N ILE A 11 -5.55 6.72 -4.27
CA ILE A 11 -4.15 7.13 -4.13
C ILE A 11 -3.78 8.11 -5.25
N TRP A 12 -4.15 7.82 -6.50
CA TRP A 12 -3.89 8.71 -7.64
C TRP A 12 -4.58 10.06 -7.53
N GLN A 13 -5.72 10.12 -6.85
CA GLN A 13 -6.45 11.36 -6.57
C GLN A 13 -5.93 12.11 -5.33
N GLY A 14 -4.91 11.58 -4.63
CA GLY A 14 -4.41 12.14 -3.38
C GLY A 14 -5.37 12.01 -2.18
N GLN A 15 -6.42 11.19 -2.32
CA GLN A 15 -7.44 10.97 -1.29
C GLN A 15 -7.10 9.79 -0.35
N LYS A 16 -6.12 8.98 -0.73
CA LYS A 16 -5.50 7.97 0.12
C LYS A 16 -3.98 8.17 0.10
N ILE A 17 -3.46 8.86 1.10
CA ILE A 17 -2.02 9.12 1.23
C ILE A 17 -1.35 8.21 2.28
N HIS A 18 -2.12 7.45 3.07
CA HIS A 18 -1.61 6.48 4.02
C HIS A 18 -2.13 5.08 3.73
N GLU A 19 -1.32 4.09 4.08
CA GLU A 19 -1.74 2.71 4.21
C GLU A 19 -1.85 2.32 5.68
N PHE A 20 -2.97 1.68 6.04
CA PHE A 20 -3.24 1.29 7.42
C PHE A 20 -3.12 -0.22 7.58
N ARG A 21 -2.39 -0.67 8.61
CA ARG A 21 -2.22 -2.08 8.92
C ARG A 21 -2.32 -2.33 10.42
N ARG A 22 -2.86 -3.51 10.75
CA ARG A 22 -2.86 -4.05 12.13
C ARG A 22 -1.47 -4.47 12.61
N ARG A 23 -0.61 -4.91 11.68
CA ARG A 23 0.79 -5.29 11.91
C ARG A 23 1.60 -4.97 10.66
N PHE A 24 2.78 -4.37 10.83
CA PHE A 24 3.67 -4.06 9.72
C PHE A 24 5.15 -4.05 10.13
N LEU A 25 6.04 -3.99 9.13
CA LEU A 25 7.48 -3.80 9.35
C LEU A 25 7.73 -2.37 9.86
N THR A 26 8.77 -2.18 10.67
CA THR A 26 9.09 -0.88 11.30
C THR A 26 9.89 0.08 10.39
N GLY A 27 10.31 -0.36 9.20
CA GLY A 27 11.09 0.43 8.25
C GLY A 27 10.30 0.87 7.02
N PRO A 28 10.94 1.67 6.13
CA PRO A 28 10.36 1.98 4.84
C PRO A 28 10.21 0.70 4.00
N ALA A 29 9.27 0.70 3.07
CA ALA A 29 9.00 -0.46 2.24
C ALA A 29 8.61 -0.07 0.81
N THR A 30 9.07 -0.87 -0.15
CA THR A 30 8.57 -0.79 -1.53
C THR A 30 7.61 -1.95 -1.77
N TRP A 31 6.41 -1.61 -2.19
CA TRP A 31 5.34 -2.55 -2.49
C TRP A 31 5.15 -2.68 -3.99
N TYR A 32 5.30 -3.90 -4.49
CA TYR A 32 4.74 -4.29 -5.77
C TYR A 32 3.26 -4.61 -5.58
N VAL A 33 2.40 -4.01 -6.41
CA VAL A 33 0.95 -3.99 -6.25
C VAL A 33 0.29 -4.83 -7.32
N TYR A 34 -0.38 -5.89 -6.87
CA TYR A 34 -1.33 -6.65 -7.65
C TYR A 34 -2.71 -6.03 -7.46
N LEU A 35 -3.33 -5.56 -8.55
CA LEU A 35 -4.71 -5.12 -8.55
C LEU A 35 -5.63 -6.33 -8.60
N THR A 36 -6.59 -6.39 -7.67
CA THR A 36 -7.54 -7.52 -7.55
C THR A 36 -8.50 -7.56 -8.73
N ALA A 37 -9.46 -8.50 -8.71
CA ALA A 37 -10.49 -8.55 -9.75
C ALA A 37 -11.32 -7.24 -9.76
N PRO A 38 -11.79 -6.78 -10.94
CA PRO A 38 -11.69 -7.44 -12.26
C PRO A 38 -10.32 -7.31 -12.97
N GLU A 39 -9.41 -6.45 -12.52
CA GLU A 39 -8.16 -6.09 -13.20
C GLU A 39 -7.16 -7.24 -13.24
N SER A 40 -7.06 -7.98 -12.13
CA SER A 40 -6.28 -9.23 -11.97
C SER A 40 -4.87 -9.17 -12.57
N ARG A 41 -4.09 -8.17 -12.16
CA ARG A 41 -2.78 -7.87 -12.76
C ARG A 41 -1.79 -7.24 -11.79
N LEU A 42 -0.51 -7.55 -11.96
CA LEU A 42 0.59 -6.83 -11.31
C LEU A 42 0.90 -5.58 -12.14
N ALA A 43 0.70 -4.38 -11.58
CA ALA A 43 0.76 -3.14 -12.37
C ALA A 43 1.44 -1.96 -11.66
N GLY A 44 1.64 -2.05 -10.35
CA GLY A 44 1.99 -0.88 -9.55
C GLY A 44 3.21 -1.07 -8.67
N VAL A 45 3.86 0.05 -8.36
CA VAL A 45 4.82 0.16 -7.27
C VAL A 45 4.43 1.31 -6.36
N ILE A 46 4.39 1.07 -5.06
CA ILE A 46 4.18 2.08 -4.01
C ILE A 46 5.40 2.08 -3.11
N ASP A 47 6.03 3.24 -2.93
CA ASP A 47 7.04 3.44 -1.90
C ASP A 47 6.39 4.00 -0.65
N LEU A 48 6.69 3.38 0.48
CA LEU A 48 6.20 3.73 1.80
C LEU A 48 7.37 4.22 2.66
N ASP A 49 7.13 5.29 3.41
CA ASP A 49 8.00 5.72 4.49
C ASP A 49 7.80 4.85 5.74
N PRO A 50 8.67 4.97 6.77
CA PRO A 50 8.49 4.24 8.02
C PRO A 50 7.09 4.47 8.61
N PRO A 51 6.47 3.43 9.23
CA PRO A 51 5.15 3.57 9.80
C PRO A 51 5.15 4.57 10.96
N ILE A 52 4.10 5.38 11.02
CA ILE A 52 3.63 5.98 12.26
C ILE A 52 2.96 4.85 13.06
N ILE A 53 3.50 4.57 14.25
CA ILE A 53 2.99 3.54 15.16
C ILE A 53 2.38 4.24 16.36
N ASP A 54 1.06 4.13 16.50
CA ASP A 54 0.32 4.80 17.57
C ASP A 54 -0.97 4.04 17.90
N THR A 55 -1.69 4.50 18.91
CA THR A 55 -3.01 4.03 19.32
C THR A 55 -4.02 4.05 18.16
N PRO A 56 -5.02 3.14 18.15
CA PRO A 56 -6.09 3.14 17.14
C PRO A 56 -6.77 4.49 16.95
N GLN A 57 -7.00 5.24 18.03
CA GLN A 57 -7.62 6.57 18.02
C GLN A 57 -6.77 7.57 17.22
N ARG A 58 -5.45 7.59 17.44
CA ARG A 58 -4.56 8.50 16.71
C ARG A 58 -4.40 8.11 15.26
N ILE A 59 -4.30 6.81 14.97
CA ILE A 59 -4.24 6.31 13.58
C ILE A 59 -5.54 6.65 12.82
N ALA A 60 -6.70 6.53 13.47
CA ALA A 60 -7.98 6.96 12.91
C ALA A 60 -8.04 8.47 12.67
N ALA A 61 -7.48 9.29 13.56
CA ALA A 61 -7.41 10.74 13.37
C ALA A 61 -6.56 11.12 12.13
N ILE A 62 -5.48 10.40 11.87
CA ILE A 62 -4.69 10.57 10.63
C ILE A 62 -5.56 10.28 9.40
N ALA A 63 -6.34 9.20 9.43
CA ALA A 63 -7.24 8.85 8.33
C ALA A 63 -8.33 9.91 8.10
N GLU A 64 -8.92 10.42 9.17
CA GLU A 64 -9.97 11.45 9.14
C GLU A 64 -9.46 12.79 8.60
N ALA A 65 -8.25 13.20 9.00
CA ALA A 65 -7.63 14.43 8.54
C ALA A 65 -7.35 14.45 7.03
N VAL A 66 -7.16 13.28 6.43
CA VAL A 66 -6.98 13.13 4.97
C VAL A 66 -8.32 13.10 4.25
N ARG A 67 -9.28 12.35 4.79
CA ARG A 67 -10.60 12.18 4.18
C ARG A 67 -11.65 12.01 5.27
N ALA A 68 -12.57 12.99 5.34
CA ALA A 68 -13.68 12.95 6.28
C ALA A 68 -14.48 11.64 6.16
N GLY A 69 -14.84 11.04 7.29
CA GLY A 69 -15.53 9.76 7.40
C GLY A 69 -14.64 8.52 7.31
N ASN A 70 -13.34 8.67 6.99
CA ASN A 70 -12.41 7.55 6.91
C ASN A 70 -11.88 7.11 8.28
N GLY A 71 -11.90 7.99 9.29
CA GLY A 71 -11.42 7.68 10.64
C GLY A 71 -12.22 6.55 11.29
N THR A 72 -13.54 6.55 11.16
CA THR A 72 -14.41 5.53 11.76
C THR A 72 -14.12 4.12 11.24
N SER A 73 -13.89 3.97 9.93
CA SER A 73 -13.59 2.66 9.34
C SER A 73 -12.21 2.16 9.78
N VAL A 74 -11.22 3.04 9.83
CA VAL A 74 -9.86 2.72 10.31
C VAL A 74 -9.86 2.38 11.80
N TYR A 75 -10.58 3.12 12.63
CA TYR A 75 -10.73 2.82 14.05
C TYR A 75 -11.35 1.45 14.25
N THR A 76 -12.46 1.16 13.57
CA THR A 76 -13.15 -0.14 13.64
C THR A 76 -12.22 -1.29 13.24
N TYR A 77 -11.41 -1.10 12.21
CA TYR A 77 -10.42 -2.07 11.75
C TYR A 77 -9.29 -2.34 12.77
N LEU A 78 -9.06 -1.44 13.72
CA LEU A 78 -7.99 -1.50 14.73
C LEU A 78 -8.49 -1.67 16.17
N ALA A 79 -9.80 -1.76 16.40
CA ALA A 79 -10.44 -1.53 17.70
C ALA A 79 -10.01 -2.48 18.83
N ASP A 80 -9.54 -3.69 18.49
CA ASP A 80 -9.08 -4.73 19.44
C ASP A 80 -7.55 -4.72 19.64
N LEU A 81 -6.84 -3.69 19.17
CA LEU A 81 -5.38 -3.58 19.27
C LEU A 81 -4.96 -2.44 20.19
N SER A 82 -3.79 -2.58 20.82
CA SER A 82 -3.16 -1.49 21.56
C SER A 82 -2.49 -0.45 20.66
N GLN A 83 -2.16 -0.83 19.42
CA GLN A 83 -1.51 0.03 18.43
C GLN A 83 -1.85 -0.40 17.00
N GLY A 84 -1.80 0.55 16.08
CA GLY A 84 -1.90 0.35 14.63
C GLY A 84 -0.73 1.02 13.91
N TYR A 85 -0.68 0.79 12.60
CA TYR A 85 0.39 1.27 11.73
C TYR A 85 -0.22 2.10 10.61
N ALA A 86 0.25 3.34 10.43
CA ALA A 86 -0.03 4.16 9.27
C ALA A 86 1.27 4.40 8.51
N MET A 87 1.42 3.81 7.34
CA MET A 87 2.58 4.05 6.47
C MET A 87 2.27 5.20 5.52
N PRO A 88 3.02 6.31 5.56
CA PRO A 88 2.90 7.36 4.58
C PRO A 88 3.29 6.83 3.20
N ILE A 89 2.44 7.04 2.20
CA ILE A 89 2.75 6.75 0.80
C ILE A 89 3.61 7.90 0.28
N ARG A 90 4.86 7.62 -0.11
CA ARG A 90 5.78 8.63 -0.64
C ARG A 90 5.60 8.83 -2.14
N GLN A 91 5.50 7.72 -2.87
CA GLN A 91 5.44 7.73 -4.33
C GLN A 91 4.69 6.51 -4.86
N ILE A 92 3.86 6.72 -5.87
CA ILE A 92 3.18 5.67 -6.63
C ILE A 92 3.62 5.72 -8.10
N ARG A 93 3.81 4.55 -8.70
CA ARG A 93 4.22 4.36 -10.09
C ARG A 93 3.41 3.25 -10.73
N GLU A 94 2.93 3.48 -11.94
CA GLU A 94 2.27 2.45 -12.76
C GLU A 94 3.19 2.01 -13.89
N TYR A 95 3.18 0.72 -14.18
CA TYR A 95 4.00 0.08 -15.22
C TYR A 95 3.12 -0.74 -16.16
N PRO A 96 3.60 -1.10 -17.36
CA PRO A 96 2.92 -2.08 -18.22
C PRO A 96 2.61 -3.34 -17.42
N ALA A 97 1.33 -3.68 -17.33
CA ALA A 97 0.87 -4.67 -16.37
C ALA A 97 1.14 -6.11 -16.82
N ILE A 98 1.39 -6.99 -15.86
CA ILE A 98 1.50 -8.44 -16.06
C ILE A 98 0.21 -9.08 -15.57
N GLY A 99 -0.56 -9.66 -16.49
CA GLY A 99 -1.85 -10.28 -16.17
C GLY A 99 -1.70 -11.59 -15.39
N ILE A 100 -2.75 -11.99 -14.67
CA ILE A 100 -2.76 -13.22 -13.87
C ILE A 100 -2.40 -14.48 -14.68
N ASN A 101 -2.79 -14.56 -15.95
CA ASN A 101 -2.47 -15.72 -16.80
C ASN A 101 -0.98 -15.81 -17.10
N ASP A 102 -0.31 -14.68 -17.31
CA ASP A 102 1.14 -14.66 -17.53
C ASP A 102 1.89 -14.96 -16.23
N LEU A 103 1.42 -14.41 -15.09
CA LEU A 103 1.95 -14.76 -13.77
C LEU A 103 1.85 -16.26 -13.49
N ARG A 104 0.71 -16.88 -13.79
CA ARG A 104 0.51 -18.33 -13.63
C ARG A 104 1.37 -19.13 -14.61
N ARG A 105 1.56 -18.67 -15.84
CA ARG A 105 2.44 -19.34 -16.80
C ARG A 105 3.88 -19.37 -16.31
N THR A 106 4.35 -18.27 -15.71
CA THR A 106 5.73 -18.16 -15.21
C THR A 106 5.93 -18.83 -13.85
N LEU A 107 4.95 -18.74 -12.93
CA LEU A 107 5.08 -19.23 -11.56
C LEU A 107 4.45 -20.62 -11.32
N GLY A 108 3.77 -21.18 -12.32
CA GLY A 108 2.94 -22.38 -12.20
C GLY A 108 1.62 -22.10 -11.48
N THR A 109 1.68 -21.90 -10.17
CA THR A 109 0.55 -21.44 -9.35
C THR A 109 0.82 -20.05 -8.80
N PHE A 110 -0.17 -19.18 -8.93
CA PHE A 110 -0.13 -17.83 -8.36
C PHE A 110 -1.45 -17.50 -7.69
N HIS A 111 -1.36 -17.11 -6.42
CA HIS A 111 -2.45 -16.60 -5.62
C HIS A 111 -2.07 -15.21 -5.11
N PRO A 112 -2.92 -14.19 -5.31
CA PRO A 112 -2.68 -12.87 -4.75
C PRO A 112 -2.56 -12.94 -3.22
N PRO A 113 -1.62 -12.22 -2.60
CA PRO A 113 -1.46 -12.24 -1.15
C PRO A 113 -2.69 -11.65 -0.45
N GLN A 114 -3.14 -12.27 0.65
CA GLN A 114 -4.21 -11.72 1.50
C GLN A 114 -3.74 -10.55 2.38
N GLY A 115 -2.42 -10.40 2.57
CA GLY A 115 -1.80 -9.24 3.21
C GLY A 115 -0.67 -8.72 2.34
N TYR A 116 0.54 -9.17 2.64
CA TYR A 116 1.73 -8.95 1.82
C TYR A 116 2.63 -10.18 1.84
N THR A 117 3.49 -10.29 0.84
CA THR A 117 4.50 -11.33 0.70
C THR A 117 5.86 -10.67 0.68
N LEU A 118 6.81 -11.21 1.45
CA LEU A 118 8.21 -10.75 1.41
C LEU A 118 8.90 -11.37 0.19
N LEU A 119 9.28 -10.54 -0.78
CA LEU A 119 9.90 -11.00 -2.03
C LEU A 119 11.20 -11.78 -1.81
N GLY A 120 11.96 -11.48 -0.75
CA GLY A 120 13.18 -12.23 -0.41
C GLY A 120 12.95 -13.72 -0.10
N ARG A 121 11.69 -14.14 0.10
CA ARG A 121 11.31 -15.56 0.29
C ARG A 121 10.79 -16.22 -0.99
N HIS A 122 10.67 -15.48 -2.10
CA HIS A 122 10.08 -15.91 -3.36
C HIS A 122 10.89 -15.37 -4.55
N PRO A 123 12.05 -15.98 -4.87
CA PRO A 123 13.00 -15.45 -5.86
C PRO A 123 12.37 -15.27 -7.25
N ASP A 124 11.50 -16.19 -7.69
CA ASP A 124 10.84 -16.08 -9.00
C ASP A 124 9.86 -14.91 -9.06
N LEU A 125 9.08 -14.71 -8.00
CA LEU A 125 8.21 -13.54 -7.88
C LEU A 125 9.03 -12.25 -7.81
N ALA A 126 10.18 -12.26 -7.11
CA ALA A 126 11.08 -11.12 -7.06
C ALA A 126 11.67 -10.80 -8.44
N ALA A 127 11.98 -11.81 -9.26
CA ALA A 127 12.42 -11.62 -10.64
C ALA A 127 11.34 -10.99 -11.51
N ILE A 128 10.08 -11.44 -11.41
CA ILE A 128 8.94 -10.83 -12.11
C ILE A 128 8.74 -9.38 -11.69
N CYS A 129 8.79 -9.10 -10.38
CA CYS A 129 8.68 -7.75 -9.85
C CYS A 129 9.80 -6.84 -10.38
N ARG A 130 11.05 -7.31 -10.40
CA ARG A 130 12.16 -6.56 -10.99
C ARG A 130 11.94 -6.30 -12.48
N HIS A 131 11.51 -7.31 -13.23
CA HIS A 131 11.20 -7.18 -14.65
C HIS A 131 10.11 -6.13 -14.94
N LEU A 132 9.04 -6.09 -14.13
CA LEU A 132 8.00 -5.06 -14.22
C LEU A 132 8.59 -3.63 -14.23
N THR A 133 9.68 -3.43 -13.49
CA THR A 133 10.32 -2.11 -13.26
C THR A 133 11.58 -1.86 -14.09
N GLU A 134 11.89 -2.70 -15.07
CA GLU A 134 13.06 -2.52 -15.94
C GLU A 134 12.91 -1.31 -16.88
N GLY A 135 11.68 -1.01 -17.30
CA GLY A 135 11.34 0.16 -18.11
C GLY A 135 10.93 1.39 -17.28
N PRO A 136 10.76 2.56 -17.92
CA PRO A 136 10.18 3.72 -17.26
C PRO A 136 8.72 3.45 -16.87
N PRO A 137 8.22 4.08 -15.78
CA PRO A 137 6.80 3.98 -15.44
C PRO A 137 5.94 4.68 -16.51
N LEU A 138 4.73 4.17 -16.74
CA LEU A 138 3.71 4.80 -17.58
C LEU A 138 3.26 6.14 -17.01
N ARG A 139 3.17 6.21 -15.68
CA ARG A 139 2.92 7.44 -14.92
C ARG A 139 3.45 7.29 -13.50
N SER A 140 3.74 8.42 -12.87
CA SER A 140 4.20 8.51 -11.49
C SER A 140 3.57 9.69 -10.77
N LEU A 141 3.32 9.53 -9.48
CA LEU A 141 2.86 10.61 -8.60
C LEU A 141 3.65 10.55 -7.29
N ALA A 142 4.30 11.67 -6.94
CA ALA A 142 4.83 11.90 -5.60
C ALA A 142 3.71 12.47 -4.72
N ILE A 143 3.58 11.96 -3.51
CA ILE A 143 2.52 12.37 -2.58
C ILE A 143 3.10 13.32 -1.56
N THR A 144 2.50 14.51 -1.47
CA THR A 144 2.83 15.49 -0.44
C THR A 144 2.02 15.20 0.81
N HIS A 145 2.70 15.03 1.94
CA HIS A 145 2.04 14.90 3.23
C HIS A 145 1.92 16.27 3.90
N PRO A 146 0.75 16.60 4.49
CA PRO A 146 0.65 17.75 5.36
C PRO A 146 1.60 17.57 6.54
N ALA A 147 2.21 18.67 7.01
CA ALA A 147 3.06 18.62 8.18
C ALA A 147 2.28 18.04 9.38
N PRO A 148 2.90 17.19 10.22
CA PRO A 148 2.23 16.67 11.39
C PRO A 148 1.75 17.82 12.27
N ALA A 149 0.51 17.75 12.74
CA ALA A 149 -0.01 18.72 13.69
C ALA A 149 0.91 18.78 14.92
N PRO A 150 1.20 19.97 15.48
CA PRO A 150 2.05 20.08 16.66
C PRO A 150 1.48 19.23 17.79
N THR A 151 2.35 18.47 18.45
CA THR A 151 1.97 17.67 19.62
C THR A 151 1.61 18.63 20.74
N ILE A 152 0.33 18.70 21.10
CA ILE A 152 -0.10 19.38 22.32
C ILE A 152 0.27 18.43 23.48
N THR A 153 1.41 18.68 24.11
CA THR A 153 1.73 18.07 25.41
C THR A 153 0.75 18.67 26.43
N GLN A 154 -0.11 17.83 27.01
CA GLN A 154 -0.84 18.15 28.24
C GLN A 154 0.06 17.86 29.44
#